data_AF-A0A538II69-F1
#
_entry.id   AF-A0A538II69-F1
#
_cell.length_a   1.000
_cell.length_b   1.000
_cell.length_c   1.000
_cell.angle_alpha   90.00
_cell.angle_beta   90.00
_cell.angle_gamma   90.00
#
_symmetry.space_group_name_H-M   'P 1'
#
loop_
_entity.id
_entity.type
_entity.pdbx_description
1 polymer ?
#
loop_
_entity_poly.entity_id
_entity_poly.type
_entity_poly.pdbx_seq_one_letter_code
_entity_poly.pdbx_strand_id
1 'polypeptide(L)'
;MKLALVTHAEHPKLRGTFPTIWPEFMAHDPVVQSFWPQLYDQYPDFQLWVVDHEAGTRQAVGYACSVPVVWNESPSPRGVDWALTDGVEGTPTTLCAIVAGLVPQYRGFGIAEAILRRLAAVAAGHGLDALVAPVRPTWKERYPLVALDRYAGWRRGDGLPYDPWLRTHERLGGEFLGMAPRSMTISGGRSEWEEWTGMVFPEDGNYVVPGALVPVHFKNGRGVYVEPNIWVRHAF
;
A
#
# COMPACT_ATOMS: atom_id res chain seq x y z
N MET A 1 23.49 -8.98 -5.37
CA MET A 1 22.55 -7.86 -5.28
C MET A 1 23.06 -6.90 -4.25
N LYS A 2 23.39 -5.66 -4.63
CA LYS A 2 23.90 -4.63 -3.70
C LYS A 2 22.86 -3.53 -3.56
N LEU A 3 21.93 -3.73 -2.63
CA LEU A 3 20.82 -2.82 -2.41
C LEU A 3 21.21 -1.62 -1.55
N ALA A 4 20.68 -0.46 -1.92
CA ALA A 4 20.61 0.72 -1.06
C ALA A 4 19.16 1.15 -0.91
N LEU A 5 18.81 1.55 0.32
CA LEU A 5 17.54 2.21 0.63
C LEU A 5 17.85 3.68 0.91
N VAL A 6 17.37 4.54 0.03
CA VAL A 6 17.64 5.98 0.07
C VAL A 6 16.32 6.75 0.13
N THR A 7 16.36 7.94 0.71
CA THR A 7 15.19 8.83 0.74
C THR A 7 15.04 9.58 -0.58
N HIS A 8 13.85 10.12 -0.84
CA HIS A 8 13.62 11.01 -1.97
C HIS A 8 14.35 12.35 -1.78
N ALA A 9 14.50 12.83 -0.54
CA ALA A 9 15.31 14.01 -0.23
C ALA A 9 16.76 13.87 -0.71
N GLU A 10 17.38 12.70 -0.47
CA GLU A 10 18.75 12.42 -0.89
C GLU A 10 18.87 12.20 -2.41
N HIS A 11 17.85 11.58 -3.04
CA HIS A 11 17.90 11.17 -4.44
C HIS A 11 16.59 11.48 -5.22
N PRO A 12 16.26 12.77 -5.45
CA PRO A 12 14.98 13.15 -6.04
C PRO A 12 14.80 12.67 -7.49
N LYS A 13 15.91 12.47 -8.20
CA LYS A 13 15.93 11.99 -9.60
C LYS A 13 15.44 10.55 -9.78
N LEU A 14 15.23 9.80 -8.69
CA LEU A 14 14.64 8.46 -8.75
C LEU A 14 13.12 8.48 -8.97
N ARG A 15 12.45 9.62 -8.73
CA ARG A 15 11.03 9.79 -9.03
C ARG A 15 10.76 9.53 -10.51
N GLY A 16 9.78 8.68 -10.79
CA GLY A 16 9.42 8.27 -12.16
C GLY A 16 10.34 7.21 -12.78
N THR A 17 11.36 6.73 -12.06
CA THR A 17 12.23 5.64 -12.58
C THR A 17 11.73 4.25 -12.22
N PHE A 18 10.87 4.14 -11.20
CA PHE A 18 10.24 2.89 -10.79
C PHE A 18 9.16 2.49 -11.80
N PRO A 19 9.18 1.26 -12.34
CA PRO A 19 8.21 0.84 -13.35
C PRO A 19 6.81 0.67 -12.74
N THR A 20 5.78 0.77 -13.58
CA THR A 20 4.40 0.48 -13.18
C THR A 20 4.25 -1.00 -12.82
N ILE A 21 3.90 -1.27 -11.55
CA ILE A 21 3.63 -2.64 -11.06
C ILE A 21 2.18 -2.82 -10.59
N TRP A 22 1.38 -1.76 -10.62
CA TRP A 22 0.01 -1.74 -10.13
C TRP A 22 -0.95 -1.82 -11.31
N PRO A 23 -2.12 -2.46 -11.14
CA PRO A 23 -3.21 -2.37 -12.11
C PRO A 23 -3.58 -0.90 -12.37
N GLU A 24 -3.90 -0.57 -13.61
CA GLU A 24 -4.20 0.81 -14.02
C GLU A 24 -5.31 1.44 -13.17
N PHE A 25 -6.41 0.70 -12.93
CA PHE A 25 -7.53 1.20 -12.14
C PHE A 25 -7.11 1.75 -10.77
N MET A 26 -6.03 1.25 -10.13
CA MET A 26 -5.55 1.73 -8.83
C MET A 26 -5.13 3.21 -8.85
N ALA A 27 -4.78 3.75 -10.02
CA ALA A 27 -4.45 5.16 -10.20
C ALA A 27 -5.69 6.08 -10.25
N HIS A 28 -6.91 5.53 -10.21
CA HIS A 28 -8.18 6.27 -10.35
C HIS A 28 -8.94 6.48 -9.04
N ASP A 29 -8.28 6.25 -7.89
CA ASP A 29 -8.80 6.72 -6.61
C ASP A 29 -8.67 8.25 -6.51
N PRO A 30 -9.75 9.01 -6.26
CA PRO A 30 -9.70 10.47 -6.24
C PRO A 30 -8.80 11.06 -5.15
N VAL A 31 -8.67 10.40 -4.00
CA VAL A 31 -7.82 10.87 -2.90
C VAL A 31 -6.36 10.66 -3.27
N VAL A 32 -5.99 9.47 -3.73
CA VAL A 32 -4.64 9.19 -4.22
C VAL A 32 -4.26 10.15 -5.36
N GLN A 33 -5.12 10.37 -6.35
CA GLN A 33 -4.83 11.32 -7.43
C GLN A 33 -4.54 12.73 -6.94
N SER A 34 -5.30 13.19 -5.94
CA SER A 34 -5.19 14.56 -5.42
C SER A 34 -3.94 14.76 -4.55
N PHE A 35 -3.63 13.80 -3.68
CA PHE A 35 -2.63 13.97 -2.63
C PHE A 35 -1.28 13.30 -2.94
N TRP A 36 -1.27 12.17 -3.66
CA TRP A 36 -0.05 11.41 -3.94
C TRP A 36 1.06 12.20 -4.64
N PRO A 37 0.78 13.05 -5.65
CA PRO A 37 1.83 13.80 -6.33
C PRO A 37 2.61 14.75 -5.42
N GLN A 38 1.99 15.17 -4.31
CA GLN A 38 2.53 16.16 -3.36
C GLN A 38 3.46 15.53 -2.32
N LEU A 39 3.39 14.21 -2.11
CA LEU A 39 4.16 13.49 -1.08
C LEU A 39 5.67 13.71 -1.22
N TYR A 40 6.15 13.73 -2.45
CA TYR A 40 7.57 13.89 -2.76
C TYR A 40 8.09 15.29 -2.45
N ASP A 41 7.21 16.29 -2.48
CA ASP A 41 7.57 17.68 -2.24
C ASP A 41 7.33 18.07 -0.76
N GLN A 42 6.28 17.53 -0.13
CA GLN A 42 5.93 17.81 1.27
C GLN A 42 6.68 16.95 2.27
N TYR A 43 6.93 15.68 1.93
CA TYR A 43 7.47 14.66 2.83
C TYR A 43 8.66 13.91 2.21
N PRO A 44 9.66 14.60 1.63
CA PRO A 44 10.73 13.96 0.85
C PRO A 44 11.57 12.98 1.67
N ASP A 45 11.75 13.21 2.97
CA ASP A 45 12.50 12.33 3.88
C ASP A 45 11.76 10.99 4.11
N PHE A 46 10.42 11.01 4.05
CA PHE A 46 9.56 9.85 4.32
C PHE A 46 9.24 9.02 3.06
N GLN A 47 9.76 9.40 1.90
CA GLN A 47 9.61 8.62 0.66
C GLN A 47 10.90 7.84 0.42
N LEU A 48 10.82 6.52 0.32
CA LEU A 48 11.98 5.66 0.12
C LEU A 48 12.04 5.10 -1.29
N TRP A 49 13.26 4.98 -1.80
CA TRP A 49 13.61 4.24 -3.00
C TRP A 49 14.54 3.08 -2.65
N VAL A 50 14.32 1.93 -3.28
CA VAL A 50 15.26 0.81 -3.27
C VAL A 50 16.00 0.80 -4.60
N VAL A 51 17.32 0.80 -4.56
CA VAL A 51 18.19 0.80 -5.75
C VAL A 51 19.11 -0.41 -5.69
N ASP A 52 19.29 -1.10 -6.81
CA ASP A 52 20.34 -2.12 -6.96
C ASP A 52 21.55 -1.53 -7.69
N HIS A 53 22.67 -1.41 -6.97
CA HIS A 53 23.90 -0.85 -7.52
C HIS A 53 24.64 -1.81 -8.46
N GLU A 54 24.38 -3.12 -8.40
CA GLU A 54 25.05 -4.10 -9.27
C GLU A 54 24.43 -4.15 -10.66
N ALA A 55 23.13 -3.86 -10.79
CA ALA A 55 22.43 -3.88 -12.06
C ALA A 55 22.90 -2.78 -13.04
N GLY A 56 23.72 -1.82 -12.59
CA GLY A 56 24.17 -0.67 -13.38
C GLY A 56 23.05 0.30 -13.78
N THR A 57 21.80 -0.01 -13.41
CA THR A 57 20.61 0.76 -13.73
C THR A 57 20.42 1.88 -12.71
N ARG A 58 20.19 3.11 -13.17
CA ARG A 58 19.73 4.23 -12.32
C ARG A 58 18.25 4.16 -11.96
N GLN A 59 17.65 2.97 -12.06
CA GLN A 59 16.22 2.75 -11.82
C GLN A 59 16.00 2.23 -10.40
N ALA A 60 14.94 2.71 -9.76
CA ALA A 60 14.46 2.10 -8.54
C ALA A 60 13.87 0.71 -8.83
N VAL A 61 14.21 -0.26 -7.98
CA VAL A 61 13.68 -1.64 -7.99
C VAL A 61 12.60 -1.85 -6.93
N GLY A 62 12.42 -0.84 -6.09
CA GLY A 62 11.41 -0.76 -5.05
C GLY A 62 11.17 0.66 -4.59
N TYR A 63 10.06 0.87 -3.90
CA TYR A 63 9.75 2.14 -3.29
C TYR A 63 8.81 1.94 -2.09
N ALA A 64 8.79 2.92 -1.21
CA ALA A 64 7.75 3.04 -0.20
C ALA A 64 7.36 4.50 -0.03
N CYS A 65 6.07 4.77 0.08
CA CYS A 65 5.58 6.10 0.40
C CYS A 65 4.92 6.07 1.77
N SER A 66 5.17 7.12 2.54
CA SER A 66 4.63 7.26 3.88
C SER A 66 4.35 8.71 4.24
N VAL A 67 3.46 8.90 5.20
CA VAL A 67 2.94 10.21 5.60
C VAL A 67 2.97 10.30 7.12
N PRO A 68 3.52 11.36 7.72
CA PRO A 68 3.42 11.57 9.16
C PRO A 68 1.96 11.91 9.51
N VAL A 69 1.41 11.25 10.53
CA VAL A 69 0.00 11.35 10.92
C VAL A 69 -0.17 11.60 12.42
N VAL A 70 -1.28 12.25 12.76
CA VAL A 70 -1.81 12.32 14.12
C VAL A 70 -2.65 11.08 14.36
N TRP A 71 -2.06 10.10 15.03
CA TRP A 71 -2.74 8.83 15.29
C TRP A 71 -3.06 8.67 16.78
N ASN A 72 -4.32 8.34 17.07
CA ASN A 72 -4.88 8.23 18.41
C ASN A 72 -5.07 6.76 18.85
N GLU A 73 -4.25 5.85 18.31
CA GLU A 73 -4.29 4.41 18.56
C GLU A 73 -5.57 3.68 18.09
N SER A 74 -6.48 4.37 17.39
CA SER A 74 -7.68 3.76 16.81
C SER A 74 -7.50 3.53 15.31
N PRO A 75 -7.77 2.32 14.77
CA PRO A 75 -7.72 2.08 13.33
C PRO A 75 -8.88 2.80 12.61
N SER A 76 -8.56 3.63 11.62
CA SER A 76 -9.56 4.31 10.80
C SER A 76 -10.21 3.35 9.78
N PRO A 77 -11.53 3.41 9.55
CA PRO A 77 -12.15 2.57 8.54
C PRO A 77 -11.73 2.94 7.10
N ARG A 78 -11.13 4.12 6.93
CA ARG A 78 -10.75 4.74 5.65
C ARG A 78 -9.29 4.51 5.24
N GLY A 79 -8.49 3.78 6.02
CA GLY A 79 -7.18 3.27 5.56
C GLY A 79 -6.24 4.33 4.94
N VAL A 80 -5.83 4.09 3.68
CA VAL A 80 -4.97 4.99 2.90
C VAL A 80 -5.62 6.37 2.72
N ASP A 81 -6.91 6.42 2.38
CA ASP A 81 -7.62 7.69 2.21
C ASP A 81 -7.57 8.54 3.48
N TRP A 82 -7.73 7.92 4.65
CA TRP A 82 -7.58 8.62 5.93
C TRP A 82 -6.17 9.15 6.13
N ALA A 83 -5.15 8.33 5.87
CA ALA A 83 -3.75 8.75 6.05
C ALA A 83 -3.37 9.93 5.15
N LEU A 84 -4.00 10.06 3.98
CA LEU A 84 -3.79 11.16 3.04
C LEU A 84 -4.68 12.39 3.30
N THR A 85 -5.72 12.26 4.14
CA THR A 85 -6.67 13.35 4.42
C THR A 85 -6.71 13.68 5.91
N ASP A 86 -7.61 13.06 6.67
CA ASP A 86 -7.84 13.42 8.07
C ASP A 86 -6.62 13.15 8.98
N GLY A 87 -5.75 12.22 8.58
CA GLY A 87 -4.59 11.81 9.37
C GLY A 87 -3.49 12.88 9.48
N VAL A 88 -3.42 13.86 8.57
CA VAL A 88 -2.33 14.86 8.55
C VAL A 88 -2.65 16.15 9.32
N GLU A 89 -3.81 16.22 9.96
CA GLU A 89 -4.23 17.42 10.69
C GLU A 89 -3.63 17.48 12.10
N GLY A 90 -2.63 18.34 12.29
CA GLY A 90 -2.05 18.64 13.62
C GLY A 90 -0.58 18.23 13.74
N THR A 91 -0.13 17.99 14.98
CA THR A 91 1.25 17.58 15.26
C THR A 91 1.37 16.05 15.18
N PRO A 92 2.11 15.51 14.19
CA PRO A 92 2.18 14.07 13.98
C PRO A 92 2.95 13.37 15.10
N THR A 93 2.50 12.17 15.44
CA THR A 93 3.14 11.29 16.44
C THR A 93 3.58 9.96 15.82
N THR A 94 3.08 9.63 14.64
CA THR A 94 3.22 8.31 14.01
C THR A 94 3.50 8.47 12.52
N LEU A 95 4.29 7.58 11.94
CA LEU A 95 4.43 7.49 10.48
C LEU A 95 3.43 6.47 9.92
N CYS A 96 2.69 6.80 8.87
CA CYS A 96 1.80 5.88 8.17
C CYS A 96 2.40 5.45 6.82
N ALA A 97 2.79 4.18 6.69
CA ALA A 97 3.23 3.61 5.42
C ALA A 97 2.02 3.27 4.53
N ILE A 98 1.79 4.09 3.50
CA ILE A 98 0.63 3.96 2.60
C ILE A 98 0.91 3.06 1.39
N VAL A 99 2.18 2.84 1.03
CA VAL A 99 2.57 1.79 0.08
C VAL A 99 3.99 1.30 0.32
N ALA A 100 4.22 0.02 0.02
CA ALA A 100 5.54 -0.53 -0.24
C ALA A 100 5.43 -1.45 -1.46
N GLY A 101 6.28 -1.23 -2.46
CA GLY A 101 6.25 -1.94 -3.74
C GLY A 101 7.64 -2.41 -4.15
N LEU A 102 7.71 -3.62 -4.72
CA LEU A 102 8.91 -4.20 -5.31
C LEU A 102 8.58 -4.75 -6.68
N VAL A 103 9.49 -4.55 -7.64
CA VAL A 103 9.39 -5.25 -8.92
C VAL A 103 9.48 -6.76 -8.70
N PRO A 104 8.82 -7.60 -9.52
CA PRO A 104 8.68 -9.02 -9.23
C PRO A 104 9.99 -9.78 -9.00
N GLN A 105 11.07 -9.43 -9.72
CA GLN A 105 12.35 -10.14 -9.61
C GLN A 105 13.06 -9.94 -8.26
N TYR A 106 12.63 -8.95 -7.47
CA TYR A 106 13.25 -8.57 -6.19
C TYR A 106 12.43 -9.03 -4.98
N ARG A 107 11.32 -9.75 -5.20
CA ARG A 107 10.48 -10.28 -4.13
C ARG A 107 11.10 -11.55 -3.53
N GLY A 108 10.88 -11.77 -2.23
CA GLY A 108 11.36 -12.96 -1.52
C GLY A 108 12.79 -12.88 -0.96
N PHE A 109 13.50 -11.77 -1.17
CA PHE A 109 14.88 -11.58 -0.70
C PHE A 109 15.00 -10.70 0.57
N GLY A 110 13.96 -10.65 1.41
CA GLY A 110 13.98 -9.87 2.67
C GLY A 110 13.93 -8.35 2.51
N ILE A 111 13.83 -7.82 1.28
CA ILE A 111 13.84 -6.36 1.01
C ILE A 111 12.67 -5.65 1.69
N ALA A 112 11.50 -6.29 1.74
CA ALA A 112 10.31 -5.68 2.32
C ALA A 112 10.44 -5.47 3.84
N GLU A 113 11.18 -6.36 4.52
CA GLU A 113 11.57 -6.15 5.92
C GLU A 113 12.56 -4.98 6.05
N ALA A 114 13.56 -4.90 5.16
CA ALA A 114 14.51 -3.78 5.15
C ALA A 114 13.81 -2.43 4.96
N ILE A 115 12.78 -2.37 4.09
CA ILE A 115 11.93 -1.19 3.91
C ILE A 115 11.26 -0.79 5.23
N LEU A 116 10.56 -1.73 5.89
CA LEU A 116 9.85 -1.44 7.15
C LEU A 116 10.81 -0.95 8.24
N ARG A 117 11.97 -1.59 8.39
CA ARG A 117 13.00 -1.15 9.35
C ARG A 117 13.54 0.23 9.02
N ARG A 118 13.76 0.54 7.73
CA ARG A 118 14.23 1.86 7.30
C ARG A 118 13.18 2.94 7.55
N LEU A 119 11.91 2.68 7.27
CA LEU A 119 10.81 3.60 7.59
C LEU A 119 10.73 3.89 9.09
N ALA A 120 10.81 2.85 9.94
CA ALA A 120 10.85 3.01 11.39
C ALA A 120 12.05 3.86 11.85
N ALA A 121 13.25 3.62 11.30
CA ALA A 121 14.44 4.41 11.63
C ALA A 121 14.32 5.88 11.19
N VAL A 122 13.74 6.16 10.02
CA VAL A 122 13.48 7.52 9.57
C VAL A 122 12.43 8.18 10.47
N ALA A 123 11.34 7.49 10.80
CA ALA A 123 10.31 7.99 11.70
C ALA A 123 10.87 8.38 13.08
N ALA A 124 11.64 7.48 13.71
CA ALA A 124 12.30 7.74 14.98
C ALA A 124 13.27 8.93 14.92
N GLY A 125 14.01 9.06 13.81
CA GLY A 125 14.91 10.21 13.57
C GLY A 125 14.18 11.56 13.50
N HIS A 126 12.89 11.56 13.19
CA HIS A 126 12.03 12.74 13.18
C HIS A 126 11.18 12.88 14.47
N GLY A 127 11.44 12.07 15.50
CA GLY A 127 10.72 12.14 16.78
C GLY A 127 9.30 11.59 16.74
N LEU A 128 8.99 10.71 15.79
CA LEU A 128 7.76 9.92 15.78
C LEU A 128 7.96 8.64 16.59
N ASP A 129 6.90 8.10 17.17
CA ASP A 129 6.97 7.01 18.16
C ASP A 129 6.49 5.65 17.62
N ALA A 130 5.92 5.63 16.40
CA ALA A 130 5.38 4.41 15.81
C ALA A 130 5.31 4.47 14.29
N LEU A 131 5.16 3.29 13.68
CA LEU A 131 4.81 3.08 12.28
C LEU A 131 3.47 2.34 12.21
N VAL A 132 2.50 2.87 11.49
CA VAL A 132 1.26 2.17 11.14
C VAL A 132 1.18 1.95 9.62
N ALA A 133 0.44 0.94 9.20
CA ALA A 133 0.22 0.65 7.79
C ALA A 133 -1.17 0.07 7.56
N PRO A 134 -2.00 0.64 6.65
CA PRO A 134 -3.16 -0.04 6.10
C PRO A 134 -2.65 -1.04 5.05
N VAL A 135 -2.42 -2.27 5.48
CA VAL A 135 -1.79 -3.30 4.66
C VAL A 135 -2.76 -3.87 3.63
N ARG A 136 -2.40 -3.71 2.35
CA ARG A 136 -2.99 -4.41 1.19
C ARG A 136 -2.36 -5.81 1.06
N PRO A 137 -3.06 -6.92 1.36
CA PRO A 137 -2.43 -8.25 1.33
C PRO A 137 -2.10 -8.68 -0.10
N THR A 138 -0.92 -9.27 -0.30
CA THR A 138 -0.37 -9.56 -1.63
C THR A 138 -1.13 -10.66 -2.37
N TRP A 139 -1.60 -11.70 -1.66
CA TRP A 139 -2.26 -12.86 -2.27
C TRP A 139 -3.78 -12.79 -2.18
N LYS A 140 -4.35 -11.73 -1.60
CA LYS A 140 -5.81 -11.60 -1.46
C LYS A 140 -6.53 -11.52 -2.82
N GLU A 141 -5.88 -10.98 -3.85
CA GLU A 141 -6.38 -10.97 -5.24
C GLU A 141 -6.67 -12.38 -5.80
N ARG A 142 -6.04 -13.43 -5.25
CA ARG A 142 -6.28 -14.83 -5.65
C ARG A 142 -7.57 -15.39 -5.05
N TYR A 143 -8.13 -14.72 -4.04
CA TYR A 143 -9.33 -15.12 -3.32
C TYR A 143 -10.31 -13.95 -3.20
N PRO A 144 -10.70 -13.30 -4.32
CA PRO A 144 -11.43 -12.03 -4.30
C PRO A 144 -12.83 -12.18 -3.68
N LEU A 145 -13.44 -13.35 -3.81
CA LEU A 145 -14.77 -13.67 -3.25
C LEU A 145 -14.77 -13.96 -1.74
N VAL A 146 -13.59 -14.16 -1.14
CA VAL A 146 -13.48 -14.39 0.31
C VAL A 146 -13.43 -13.06 1.04
N ALA A 147 -14.21 -12.92 2.10
CA ALA A 147 -14.18 -11.74 2.96
C ALA A 147 -12.78 -11.53 3.57
N LEU A 148 -12.34 -10.27 3.70
CA LEU A 148 -10.96 -9.95 4.09
C LEU A 148 -10.62 -10.46 5.50
N ASP A 149 -11.55 -10.36 6.45
CA ASP A 149 -11.41 -10.87 7.82
C ASP A 149 -11.13 -12.38 7.86
N ARG A 150 -11.92 -13.15 7.09
CA ARG A 150 -11.74 -14.59 6.96
C ARG A 150 -10.40 -14.93 6.32
N TYR A 151 -10.01 -14.20 5.28
CA TYR A 151 -8.71 -14.37 4.61
C TYR A 151 -7.53 -14.04 5.54
N ALA A 152 -7.62 -12.94 6.29
CA ALA A 152 -6.60 -12.51 7.25
C ALA A 152 -6.38 -13.55 8.35
N GLY A 153 -7.43 -14.30 8.71
CA GLY A 153 -7.36 -15.41 9.65
C GLY A 153 -6.69 -16.69 9.10
N TRP A 154 -6.38 -16.78 7.81
CA TRP A 154 -5.75 -17.97 7.25
C TRP A 154 -4.28 -18.09 7.67
N ARG A 155 -3.92 -19.27 8.13
CA ARG A 155 -2.60 -19.60 8.69
C ARG A 155 -1.99 -20.78 7.94
N ARG A 156 -0.67 -20.83 7.85
CA ARG A 156 0.05 -22.02 7.36
C ARG A 156 0.26 -23.03 8.49
N GLY A 157 0.80 -24.20 8.16
CA GLY A 157 1.16 -25.22 9.15
C GLY A 157 2.17 -24.77 10.22
N ASP A 158 2.93 -23.70 9.96
CA ASP A 158 3.87 -23.09 10.91
C ASP A 158 3.26 -21.98 11.77
N GLY A 159 1.94 -21.80 11.75
CA GLY A 159 1.22 -20.81 12.57
C GLY A 159 1.32 -19.37 12.08
N LEU A 160 2.13 -19.06 11.08
CA LEU A 160 2.24 -17.72 10.51
C LEU A 160 1.12 -17.44 9.48
N PRO A 161 0.81 -16.15 9.19
CA PRO A 161 -0.18 -15.80 8.19
C PRO A 161 0.09 -16.45 6.85
N TYR A 162 -0.99 -16.86 6.17
CA TYR A 162 -0.93 -17.40 4.82
C TYR A 162 -0.38 -16.37 3.83
N ASP A 163 -0.88 -15.14 3.90
CA ASP A 163 -0.41 -14.02 3.08
C ASP A 163 1.06 -13.66 3.39
N PRO A 164 1.93 -13.52 2.36
CA PRO A 164 3.34 -13.22 2.57
C PRO A 164 3.60 -11.84 3.16
N TRP A 165 2.75 -10.86 2.88
CA TRP A 165 2.97 -9.51 3.36
C TRP A 165 2.54 -9.36 4.80
N LEU A 166 1.36 -9.91 5.16
CA LEU A 166 0.94 -10.00 6.57
C LEU A 166 1.94 -10.79 7.41
N ARG A 167 2.50 -11.88 6.84
CA ARG A 167 3.53 -12.66 7.52
C ARG A 167 4.82 -11.89 7.77
N THR A 168 5.25 -11.03 6.85
CA THR A 168 6.43 -10.18 7.07
C THR A 168 6.17 -9.22 8.24
N HIS A 169 5.00 -8.60 8.29
CA HIS A 169 4.59 -7.75 9.40
C HIS A 169 4.61 -8.50 10.75
N GLU A 170 3.98 -9.67 10.83
CA GLU A 170 3.93 -10.46 12.07
C GLU A 170 5.32 -10.92 12.54
N ARG A 171 6.20 -11.34 11.62
CA ARG A 171 7.59 -11.71 11.93
C ARG A 171 8.41 -10.56 12.53
N LEU A 172 8.05 -9.33 12.21
CA LEU A 172 8.68 -8.13 12.74
C LEU A 172 8.04 -7.64 14.05
N GLY A 173 7.12 -8.41 14.62
CA GLY A 173 6.40 -8.03 15.85
C GLY A 173 5.24 -7.08 15.59
N GLY A 174 4.79 -6.95 14.34
CA GLY A 174 3.67 -6.09 13.98
C GLY A 174 2.37 -6.53 14.64
N GLU A 175 1.68 -5.60 15.29
CA GLU A 175 0.39 -5.79 15.94
C GLU A 175 -0.75 -5.54 14.93
N PHE A 176 -1.63 -6.52 14.74
CA PHE A 176 -2.82 -6.36 13.90
C PHE A 176 -3.94 -5.65 14.67
N LEU A 177 -4.33 -4.47 14.21
CA LEU A 177 -5.27 -3.60 14.94
C LEU A 177 -6.73 -3.77 14.49
N GLY A 178 -6.94 -4.18 13.24
CA GLY A 178 -8.27 -4.32 12.66
C GLY A 178 -8.31 -4.03 11.17
N MET A 179 -9.51 -3.97 10.61
CA MET A 179 -9.71 -3.72 9.18
C MET A 179 -9.91 -2.23 8.88
N ALA A 180 -9.40 -1.81 7.73
CA ALA A 180 -9.85 -0.62 7.01
C ALA A 180 -10.77 -1.08 5.85
N PRO A 181 -12.09 -1.23 6.05
CA PRO A 181 -12.98 -1.79 5.03
C PRO A 181 -13.13 -0.91 3.78
N ARG A 182 -12.74 0.37 3.83
CA ARG A 182 -12.83 1.32 2.72
C ARG A 182 -11.56 2.14 2.60
N SER A 183 -10.42 1.45 2.46
CA SER A 183 -9.09 2.05 2.42
C SER A 183 -8.89 2.95 1.21
N MET A 184 -9.45 2.55 0.07
CA MET A 184 -9.51 3.31 -1.18
C MET A 184 -10.85 3.04 -1.86
N THR A 185 -11.37 4.02 -2.62
CA THR A 185 -12.63 3.88 -3.37
C THR A 185 -12.48 4.39 -4.80
N ILE A 186 -12.60 3.46 -5.75
CA ILE A 186 -12.40 3.71 -7.17
C ILE A 186 -13.73 3.57 -7.86
N SER A 187 -14.15 4.60 -8.58
CA SER A 187 -15.44 4.66 -9.26
C SER A 187 -15.27 5.17 -10.67
N GLY A 188 -16.01 4.58 -11.60
CA GLY A 188 -15.96 4.93 -13.02
C GLY A 188 -17.20 4.46 -13.75
N GLY A 189 -17.48 5.05 -14.91
CA GLY A 189 -18.42 4.54 -15.88
C GLY A 189 -17.93 3.22 -16.47
N ARG A 190 -18.84 2.49 -17.11
CA ARG A 190 -18.53 1.20 -17.73
C ARG A 190 -17.37 1.29 -18.71
N SER A 191 -17.40 2.23 -19.64
CA SER A 191 -16.33 2.42 -20.63
C SER A 191 -14.97 2.75 -20.01
N GLU A 192 -14.94 3.52 -18.92
CA GLU A 192 -13.69 3.81 -18.18
C GLU A 192 -13.12 2.52 -17.56
N TRP A 193 -13.95 1.71 -16.93
CA TRP A 193 -13.51 0.41 -16.40
C TRP A 193 -13.06 -0.55 -17.50
N GLU A 194 -13.72 -0.57 -18.66
CA GLU A 194 -13.32 -1.38 -19.81
C GLU A 194 -11.94 -0.94 -20.33
N GLU A 195 -11.67 0.37 -20.36
CA GLU A 195 -10.36 0.94 -20.69
C GLU A 195 -9.29 0.50 -19.67
N TRP A 196 -9.53 0.71 -18.36
CA TRP A 196 -8.54 0.43 -17.31
C TRP A 196 -8.21 -1.05 -17.12
N THR A 197 -9.11 -1.96 -17.55
CA THR A 197 -8.99 -3.39 -17.25
C THR A 197 -8.86 -4.26 -18.49
N GLY A 198 -9.22 -3.75 -19.67
CA GLY A 198 -9.37 -4.53 -20.90
C GLY A 198 -10.48 -5.59 -20.83
N MET A 199 -11.33 -5.56 -19.80
CA MET A 199 -12.48 -6.45 -19.65
C MET A 199 -13.73 -5.83 -20.26
N VAL A 200 -14.78 -6.63 -20.44
CA VAL A 200 -16.13 -6.17 -20.77
C VAL A 200 -17.06 -6.41 -19.59
N PHE A 201 -17.98 -5.49 -19.36
CA PHE A 201 -18.94 -5.59 -18.27
C PHE A 201 -20.36 -5.47 -18.84
N PRO A 202 -21.00 -6.53 -19.36
CA PRO A 202 -22.28 -6.38 -20.06
C PRO A 202 -23.48 -6.13 -19.12
N GLU A 203 -23.42 -6.61 -17.88
CA GLU A 203 -24.53 -6.57 -16.92
C GLU A 203 -24.15 -5.83 -15.63
N ASP A 204 -25.17 -5.50 -14.83
CA ASP A 204 -25.01 -5.09 -13.44
C ASP A 204 -24.69 -6.32 -12.56
N GLY A 205 -23.88 -6.14 -11.52
CA GLY A 205 -23.43 -7.26 -10.68
C GLY A 205 -21.98 -7.13 -10.25
N ASN A 206 -21.43 -8.22 -9.70
CA ASN A 206 -20.08 -8.25 -9.16
C ASN A 206 -19.12 -8.91 -10.17
N TYR A 207 -18.04 -8.22 -10.51
CA TYR A 207 -17.01 -8.73 -11.41
C TYR A 207 -15.68 -8.88 -10.68
N VAL A 208 -15.04 -10.03 -10.88
CA VAL A 208 -13.67 -10.25 -10.42
C VAL A 208 -12.73 -9.63 -11.44
N VAL A 209 -12.09 -8.53 -11.04
CA VAL A 209 -11.11 -7.81 -11.87
C VAL A 209 -9.70 -8.23 -11.46
N PRO A 210 -8.81 -8.61 -12.39
CA PRO A 210 -7.43 -8.93 -12.08
C PRO A 210 -6.73 -7.83 -11.28
N GLY A 211 -6.09 -8.22 -10.18
CA GLY A 211 -5.42 -7.28 -9.28
C GLY A 211 -6.31 -6.65 -8.21
N ALA A 212 -7.65 -6.74 -8.32
CA ALA A 212 -8.56 -6.25 -7.27
C ALA A 212 -8.64 -7.23 -6.09
N LEU A 213 -8.75 -6.70 -4.87
CA LEU A 213 -8.82 -7.54 -3.66
C LEU A 213 -10.22 -8.10 -3.40
N VAL A 214 -11.24 -7.45 -3.93
CA VAL A 214 -12.67 -7.80 -3.83
C VAL A 214 -13.34 -7.46 -5.17
N PRO A 215 -14.55 -7.98 -5.46
CA PRO A 215 -15.23 -7.69 -6.71
C PRO A 215 -15.52 -6.19 -6.90
N VAL A 216 -15.51 -5.76 -8.15
CA VAL A 216 -16.05 -4.46 -8.57
C VAL A 216 -17.55 -4.60 -8.75
N HIS A 217 -18.33 -3.74 -8.11
CA HIS A 217 -19.79 -3.77 -8.19
C HIS A 217 -20.28 -2.81 -9.27
N PHE A 218 -20.97 -3.34 -10.28
CA PHE A 218 -21.62 -2.56 -11.33
C PHE A 218 -23.11 -2.39 -11.06
N LYS A 219 -23.58 -1.15 -11.17
CA LYS A 219 -25.00 -0.80 -11.12
C LYS A 219 -25.27 0.43 -11.98
N ASN A 220 -26.31 0.39 -12.82
CA ASN A 220 -26.73 1.51 -13.67
C ASN A 220 -25.56 2.10 -14.51
N GLY A 221 -24.72 1.23 -15.09
CA GLY A 221 -23.60 1.65 -15.95
C GLY A 221 -22.40 2.24 -15.21
N ARG A 222 -22.34 2.15 -13.88
CA ARG A 222 -21.20 2.58 -13.06
C ARG A 222 -20.61 1.41 -12.29
N GLY A 223 -19.29 1.27 -12.32
CA GLY A 223 -18.53 0.33 -11.51
C GLY A 223 -17.94 1.02 -10.29
N VAL A 224 -18.06 0.38 -9.12
CA VAL A 224 -17.49 0.85 -7.85
C VAL A 224 -16.67 -0.27 -7.23
N TYR A 225 -15.39 0.00 -7.00
CA TYR A 225 -14.46 -0.84 -6.27
C TYR A 225 -14.13 -0.17 -4.93
N VAL A 226 -14.29 -0.91 -3.84
CA VAL A 226 -13.98 -0.43 -2.49
C VAL A 226 -12.92 -1.36 -1.92
N GLU A 227 -11.68 -0.89 -1.86
CA GLU A 227 -10.55 -1.71 -1.43
C GLU A 227 -10.50 -1.82 0.11
N PRO A 228 -10.49 -3.03 0.67
CA PRO A 228 -10.26 -3.21 2.09
C PRO A 228 -8.77 -3.47 2.39
N ASN A 229 -8.26 -2.93 3.49
CA ASN A 229 -6.90 -3.18 4.00
C ASN A 229 -6.94 -3.62 5.48
N ILE A 230 -5.77 -3.98 6.02
CA ILE A 230 -5.62 -4.44 7.41
C ILE A 230 -4.61 -3.53 8.12
N TRP A 231 -5.03 -2.88 9.19
CA TRP A 231 -4.13 -2.04 9.98
C TRP A 231 -3.13 -2.89 10.76
N VAL A 232 -1.86 -2.53 10.61
CA VAL A 232 -0.76 -3.07 11.42
C VAL A 232 0.03 -1.93 12.05
N ARG A 233 0.37 -2.06 13.35
CA ARG A 233 1.26 -1.16 14.08
C ARG A 233 2.60 -1.83 14.34
N HIS A 234 3.67 -1.06 14.24
CA HIS A 234 4.99 -1.35 14.76
C HIS A 234 5.39 -0.23 15.71
N ALA A 235 5.60 -0.55 16.99
CA ALA A 235 6.21 0.37 17.95
C ALA A 235 7.74 0.22 17.90
N PHE A 236 8.47 1.29 18.17
CA PHE A 236 9.93 1.29 18.25
C PHE A 236 10.45 2.28 19.28
#